data_AF-A0A963RQ93-F1
#
_entry.id   AF-A0A963RQ93-F1
#
_cell.length_a   1.000
_cell.length_b   1.000
_cell.length_c   1.000
_cell.angle_alpha   90.00
_cell.angle_beta   90.00
_cell.angle_gamma   90.00
#
_symmetry.space_group_name_H-M   'P 1'
#
loop_
_entity.id
_entity.type
_entity.pdbx_description
1 polymer ?
#
loop_
_entity_poly.entity_id
_entity_poly.type
_entity_poly.pdbx_seq_one_letter_code
_entity_poly.pdbx_strand_id
1 'polypeptide(L)'
;RQRVGQSLALPMFARVHGLTPTEESVLRGLCEGMEVDEIAAEHGVAESTVRTQVRSLRDKTGAGGIRQLVQRVMALPPVVPALRTGRPLAG
;
A
#
# COMPACT_ATOMS: atom_id res chain seq x y z
N ARG A 1 6.98 -11.41 11.48
CA ARG A 1 6.83 -10.48 10.32
C ARG A 1 5.52 -10.82 9.62
N GLN A 2 4.49 -9.98 9.74
CA GLN A 2 3.24 -10.18 8.98
C GLN A 2 3.49 -9.77 7.53
N ARG A 3 3.04 -10.55 6.55
CA ARG A 3 3.07 -10.13 5.14
C ARG A 3 2.09 -8.97 4.95
N VAL A 4 2.55 -7.85 4.39
CA VAL A 4 1.75 -6.64 4.14
C VAL A 4 0.48 -6.96 3.34
N GLY A 5 0.53 -7.97 2.46
CA GLY A 5 -0.63 -8.46 1.71
C GLY A 5 -1.81 -9.01 2.51
N GLN A 6 -1.61 -9.43 3.77
CA GLN A 6 -2.70 -9.95 4.62
C GLN A 6 -3.22 -8.92 5.63
N SER A 7 -2.54 -7.79 5.78
CA SER A 7 -2.94 -6.72 6.70
C SER A 7 -3.75 -5.67 5.95
N LEU A 8 -4.90 -5.27 6.50
CA LEU A 8 -5.69 -4.16 5.94
C LEU A 8 -5.03 -2.79 6.15
N ALA A 9 -3.85 -2.73 6.78
CA ALA A 9 -3.15 -1.48 7.07
C ALA A 9 -2.80 -0.68 5.81
N LEU A 10 -2.22 -1.32 4.78
CA LEU A 10 -1.87 -0.64 3.53
C LEU A 10 -3.11 -0.17 2.74
N PRO A 11 -4.14 -1.01 2.50
CA PRO A 11 -5.38 -0.54 1.86
C PRO A 11 -6.07 0.61 2.61
N MET A 12 -6.08 0.58 3.95
CA MET A 12 -6.64 1.67 4.76
C MET A 12 -5.81 2.95 4.65
N PHE A 13 -4.48 2.83 4.68
CA PHE A 13 -3.57 3.95 4.44
C PHE A 13 -3.81 4.58 3.07
N ALA A 14 -3.92 3.75 2.04
CA ALA A 14 -4.20 4.19 0.69
C ALA A 14 -5.51 4.97 0.60
N ARG A 15 -6.56 4.45 1.24
CA ARG A 15 -7.87 5.11 1.30
C ARG A 15 -7.82 6.46 2.02
N VAL A 16 -7.16 6.54 3.18
CA VAL A 16 -7.06 7.79 3.96
C VAL A 16 -6.31 8.88 3.18
N HIS A 17 -5.32 8.49 2.37
CA HIS A 17 -4.53 9.41 1.56
C HIS A 17 -5.05 9.62 0.13
N GLY A 18 -6.20 9.04 -0.23
CA GLY A 18 -6.77 9.18 -1.58
C GLY A 18 -5.87 8.63 -2.70
N LEU A 19 -5.19 7.52 -2.41
CA LEU A 19 -4.35 6.85 -3.40
C LEU A 19 -5.21 6.14 -4.45
N THR A 20 -4.77 6.18 -5.70
CA THR A 20 -5.38 5.39 -6.78
C THR A 20 -4.98 3.92 -6.65
N PRO A 21 -5.69 2.98 -7.33
CA PRO A 21 -5.30 1.57 -7.33
C PRO A 21 -3.87 1.34 -7.84
N THR A 22 -3.43 2.13 -8.83
CA THR A 22 -2.06 2.04 -9.38
C THR A 22 -1.02 2.54 -8.37
N GLU A 23 -1.29 3.65 -7.68
CA GLU A 23 -0.43 4.17 -6.62
C GLU A 23 -0.33 3.21 -5.43
N GLU A 24 -1.44 2.59 -5.02
CA GLU A 24 -1.43 1.56 -3.98
C GLU A 24 -0.56 0.37 -4.39
N SER A 25 -0.67 -0.08 -5.65
CA SER A 25 0.16 -1.18 -6.16
C SER A 25 1.65 -0.84 -6.13
N VAL A 26 2.02 0.38 -6.54
CA VAL A 26 3.41 0.85 -6.44
C VAL A 26 3.86 0.90 -4.99
N LEU A 27 3.05 1.45 -4.08
CA LEU A 27 3.40 1.51 -2.65
C LEU A 27 3.55 0.12 -2.04
N ARG A 28 2.76 -0.87 -2.50
CA ARG A 28 2.87 -2.28 -2.11
C ARG A 28 4.21 -2.88 -2.51
N GLY A 29 4.61 -2.75 -3.78
CA GLY A 29 5.91 -3.23 -4.26
C GLY A 29 7.08 -2.61 -3.47
N LEU A 30 7.03 -1.31 -3.21
CA LEU A 30 8.02 -0.62 -2.38
C LEU A 30 8.05 -1.16 -0.93
N CYS A 31 6.89 -1.51 -0.37
CA CYS A 31 6.79 -2.12 0.96
C CYS A 31 7.34 -3.56 0.98
N GLU A 32 7.28 -4.25 -0.15
CA GLU A 32 7.83 -5.60 -0.35
C GLU A 32 9.35 -5.58 -0.63
N GLY A 33 9.92 -4.38 -0.80
CA GLY A 33 11.35 -4.15 -1.00
C GLY A 33 11.76 -4.13 -2.47
N MET A 34 10.81 -4.04 -3.39
CA MET A 34 11.09 -3.91 -4.81
C MET A 34 11.64 -2.53 -5.15
N GLU A 35 12.53 -2.50 -6.12
CA GLU A 35 13.03 -1.29 -6.77
C GLU A 35 12.06 -0.80 -7.86
N VAL A 36 12.28 0.43 -8.34
CA VAL A 36 11.38 1.10 -9.30
C VAL A 36 11.30 0.37 -10.64
N ASP A 37 12.40 -0.20 -11.10
CA ASP A 37 12.52 -0.99 -12.33
C ASP A 37 11.82 -2.35 -12.21
N GLU A 38 11.94 -3.02 -11.06
CA GLU A 38 11.21 -4.26 -10.78
C GLU A 38 9.69 -4.03 -10.79
N ILE A 39 9.22 -2.94 -10.15
CA ILE A 39 7.81 -2.57 -10.15
C ILE A 39 7.34 -2.21 -11.57
N ALA A 40 8.17 -1.52 -12.35
CA ALA A 40 7.85 -1.16 -13.72
C ALA A 40 7.68 -2.41 -14.60
N ALA A 41 8.60 -3.37 -14.48
CA ALA A 41 8.54 -4.65 -15.17
C ALA A 41 7.30 -5.46 -14.77
N GLU A 42 7.00 -5.55 -13.48
CA GLU A 42 5.82 -6.29 -12.99
C GLU A 42 4.50 -5.67 -13.43
N HIS A 43 4.42 -4.33 -13.40
CA HIS A 43 3.21 -3.61 -13.84
C HIS A 43 3.10 -3.48 -15.37
N GLY A 44 4.13 -3.85 -16.14
CA GLY A 44 4.15 -3.71 -17.59
C GLY A 44 4.17 -2.26 -18.08
N VAL A 45 4.83 -1.37 -17.34
CA VAL A 45 4.91 0.08 -17.63
C VAL A 45 6.37 0.56 -17.67
N ALA A 46 6.60 1.76 -18.17
CA ALA A 46 7.93 2.38 -18.11
C ALA A 46 8.30 2.81 -16.68
N GLU A 47 9.59 2.79 -16.35
CA GLU A 47 10.11 3.30 -15.07
C GLU A 47 9.73 4.77 -14.83
N SER A 48 9.65 5.59 -15.88
CA SER A 48 9.22 6.99 -15.78
C SER A 48 7.79 7.12 -15.24
N THR A 49 6.91 6.18 -15.61
CA THR A 49 5.53 6.09 -15.10
C THR A 49 5.54 5.75 -13.62
N VAL A 50 6.38 4.80 -13.18
CA VAL A 50 6.52 4.46 -11.75
C VAL A 50 7.11 5.64 -10.97
N ARG A 51 8.15 6.32 -11.48
CA ARG A 51 8.71 7.52 -10.84
C ARG A 51 7.68 8.63 -10.68
N THR A 52 6.80 8.82 -11.66
CA THR A 52 5.70 9.78 -11.59
C THR A 52 4.68 9.39 -10.50
N GLN A 53 4.35 8.10 -10.41
CA GLN A 53 3.48 7.58 -9.34
C GLN A 53 4.12 7.74 -7.96
N VAL A 54 5.43 7.49 -7.82
CA VAL A 54 6.18 7.73 -6.56
C VAL A 54 6.16 9.19 -6.16
N ARG A 55 6.25 10.12 -7.13
CA ARG A 55 6.07 11.55 -6.85
C ARG A 55 4.67 11.85 -6.34
N SER A 56 3.63 11.33 -7.01
CA SER A 56 2.24 11.48 -6.57
C SER A 56 2.01 10.92 -5.15
N LEU A 57 2.57 9.74 -4.86
CA LEU A 57 2.54 9.15 -3.52
C LEU A 57 3.12 10.10 -2.46
N ARG A 58 4.28 10.69 -2.75
CA ARG A 58 4.93 11.63 -1.83
C ARG A 58 4.09 12.88 -1.62
N ASP A 59 3.51 13.42 -2.68
CA ASP A 59 2.67 14.61 -2.62
C ASP A 59 1.38 14.35 -1.82
N LYS A 60 0.71 13.21 -2.05
CA LYS A 60 -0.54 12.82 -1.35
C LYS A 60 -0.35 12.44 0.11
N THR A 61 0.82 11.91 0.46
CA THR A 61 1.13 11.47 1.82
C THR A 61 1.93 12.49 2.61
N GLY A 62 2.50 13.52 1.97
CA GLY A 62 3.46 14.43 2.58
C GLY A 62 4.76 13.73 2.97
N ALA A 63 5.21 12.75 2.18
CA ALA A 63 6.42 11.99 2.46
C ALA A 63 7.65 12.58 1.73
N GLY A 64 8.75 12.75 2.46
CA GLY A 64 10.02 13.26 1.93
C GLY A 64 10.70 12.32 0.93
N GLY A 65 10.34 11.04 0.90
CA GLY A 65 10.89 10.05 -0.03
C GLY A 65 10.34 8.64 0.20
N ILE A 66 10.78 7.69 -0.65
CA ILE A 66 10.35 6.28 -0.62
C ILE A 66 10.56 5.65 0.76
N ARG A 67 11.75 5.86 1.36
CA ARG A 67 12.03 5.30 2.69
C ARG A 67 11.02 5.76 3.74
N GLN A 68 10.64 7.04 3.72
CA GLN A 68 9.66 7.57 4.68
C GLN A 68 8.25 7.03 4.39
N LEU A 69 7.87 6.86 3.11
CA LEU A 69 6.61 6.20 2.72
C LEU A 69 6.52 4.80 3.34
N VAL A 70 7.53 3.96 3.09
CA VAL A 70 7.57 2.59 3.59
C VAL A 70 7.57 2.55 5.11
N GLN A 71 8.37 3.40 5.77
CA GLN A 71 8.39 3.48 7.23
C GLN A 71 7.03 3.83 7.83
N ARG A 72 6.29 4.78 7.24
CA ARG A 72 4.96 5.15 7.72
C ARG A 72 3.97 4.00 7.61
N VAL A 73 3.97 3.27 6.49
CA VAL A 73 3.10 2.10 6.32
C VAL A 73 3.47 0.98 7.30
N MET A 74 4.76 0.68 7.45
CA MET A 74 5.24 -0.38 8.34
C MET A 74 5.03 -0.08 9.82
N ALA A 75 4.90 1.20 10.19
CA ALA A 75 4.58 1.63 11.55
C ALA A 75 3.09 1.53 11.90
N LEU A 76 2.21 1.25 10.91
CA LEU A 76 0.78 1.13 11.18
C LEU A 76 0.49 -0.13 11.99
N PRO A 77 -0.38 -0.05 13.02
CA PRO A 77 -0.83 -1.23 13.72
C PRO A 77 -1.56 -2.17 12.75
N PRO A 78 -1.47 -3.50 12.95
CA PRO A 78 -2.19 -4.44 12.11
C PRO A 78 -3.69 -4.19 12.24
N VAL A 79 -4.34 -3.93 11.11
CA VAL A 79 -5.80 -3.79 11.04
C VAL A 79 -6.38 -5.16 10.75
N VAL A 80 -7.00 -5.77 11.77
CA VAL A 80 -7.76 -7.01 11.61
C VAL A 80 -9.23 -6.68 11.33
N PRO A 81 -9.86 -7.26 10.31
CA PRO A 81 -11.29 -7.07 10.11
C PRO A 81 -12.06 -7.68 11.28
N ALA A 82 -12.93 -6.90 11.90
CA ALA A 82 -13.91 -7.41 12.85
C ALA A 82 -14.98 -8.19 12.09
N LEU A 83 -14.69 -9.44 11.73
CA LEU A 83 -15.70 -10.31 11.14
C LEU A 83 -16.82 -10.52 12.16
N ARG A 84 -18.02 -10.05 11.84
CA ARG A 84 -19.23 -10.36 12.59
C ARG A 84 -19.56 -11.83 12.36
N THR A 85 -19.23 -12.70 13.31
CA THR A 85 -19.82 -14.04 13.40
C THR A 85 -21.29 -13.90 13.78
N GLY A 86 -22.13 -13.56 12.80
CA GLY A 86 -23.57 -13.69 12.90
C GLY A 86 -23.92 -15.18 12.82
N ARG A 87 -23.95 -15.86 13.96
CA ARG A 87 -24.57 -17.18 14.06
C ARG A 87 -26.07 -17.01 13.77
N PRO A 88 -26.69 -17.77 12.84
CA PRO A 88 -28.14 -17.77 12.74
C PRO A 88 -28.69 -18.29 14.07
N LEU A 89 -29.56 -17.51 14.71
CA LEU A 89 -30.39 -18.00 15.80
C LEU A 89 -31.31 -19.04 15.16
N ALA A 90 -31.00 -20.32 15.36
CA ALA A 90 -31.89 -21.41 15.03
C ALA A 90 -33.21 -21.17 15.78
N GLY A 91 -34.28 -20.99 15.01
CA GLY A 91 -35.67 -21.05 15.44
C GLY A 91 -36.37 -22.15 14.67
#